data_AF-A0A2N2WNG5-F1
#
_entry.id   AF-A0A2N2WNG5-F1
#
_cell.length_a   1.000
_cell.length_b   1.000
_cell.length_c   1.000
_cell.angle_alpha   90.00
_cell.angle_beta   90.00
_cell.angle_gamma   90.00
#
_symmetry.space_group_name_H-M   'P 1'
#
loop_
_entity.id
_entity.type
_entity.pdbx_description
1 polymer ?
#
loop_
_entity_poly.entity_id
_entity_poly.type
_entity_poly.pdbx_seq_one_letter_code
_entity_poly.pdbx_strand_id
1 'polypeptide(L)'
;MKKIFITTLLIFTSVIFFGQAKKPTIMVMPSDQYCLSRGFKLTFTNQGMTQTLPDYRAAMQSDPNLRLVITKMGQMMADRGFPLKDLEAEMRNMMQESAESSMLTSSSSGSEMAESPIDVLKRVAKADIILDLDFDLKAQGPSKYMVFNLRGLDAYTAKQVSGVAGAGRPSTSATPEILMEEAVLSHMDSFNAGLMRHFDDLFENGREVKVLVKVFNNWGENLESEFESAGETKELSFIIEDWFADNCVKGRFNLSDATENQMRFEQVRIPVMKLQSGRERAVDTRSFVSDLRKHLTDKYQIQSKLYLRGLGEAWLILGEK
;
A
#
# COMPACT_ATOMS: atom_id res chain seq x y z
N MET A 1 47.77 -28.66 5.13
CA MET A 1 47.34 -27.54 6.00
C MET A 1 47.00 -26.26 5.21
N LYS A 2 47.82 -25.78 4.27
CA LYS A 2 47.49 -24.58 3.45
C LYS A 2 46.24 -24.69 2.57
N LYS A 3 45.92 -25.88 2.05
CA LYS A 3 44.73 -26.09 1.19
C LYS A 3 43.39 -26.07 1.96
N ILE A 4 43.39 -26.45 3.24
CA ILE A 4 42.19 -26.42 4.11
C ILE A 4 41.88 -24.98 4.51
N PHE A 5 42.90 -24.17 4.80
CA PHE A 5 42.73 -22.76 5.19
C PHE A 5 42.13 -21.90 4.05
N ILE A 6 42.47 -22.22 2.79
CA ILE A 6 41.94 -21.52 1.62
C ILE A 6 40.47 -21.90 1.36
N THR A 7 40.07 -23.15 1.62
CA THR A 7 38.66 -23.57 1.46
C THR A 7 37.76 -22.97 2.54
N THR A 8 38.23 -22.86 3.80
CA THR A 8 37.45 -22.22 4.87
C THR A 8 37.28 -20.71 4.64
N LEU A 9 38.28 -20.03 4.06
CA LEU A 9 38.21 -18.61 3.75
C LEU A 9 37.25 -18.29 2.59
N LEU A 10 37.15 -19.20 1.59
CA LEU A 10 36.23 -19.08 0.45
C LEU A 10 34.77 -19.35 0.84
N ILE A 11 34.54 -20.21 1.84
CA ILE A 11 33.19 -20.46 2.38
C ILE A 11 32.72 -19.28 3.23
N PHE A 12 33.61 -18.64 4.00
CA PHE A 12 33.26 -17.48 4.83
C PHE A 12 32.98 -16.19 4.02
N THR A 13 33.54 -16.05 2.82
CA THR A 13 33.28 -14.90 1.94
C THR A 13 31.95 -14.99 1.19
N SER A 14 31.31 -16.16 1.17
CA SER A 14 29.99 -16.35 0.52
C SER A 14 28.78 -15.91 1.38
N VAL A 15 28.99 -15.45 2.62
CA VAL A 15 27.89 -15.23 3.58
C VAL A 15 27.54 -13.76 3.81
N ILE A 16 28.25 -12.79 3.23
CA ILE A 16 28.02 -11.37 3.58
C ILE A 16 27.79 -10.52 2.33
N PHE A 17 26.70 -10.78 1.61
CA PHE A 17 26.01 -9.77 0.80
C PHE A 17 24.52 -10.11 0.66
N PHE A 18 23.88 -10.58 1.74
CA PHE A 18 22.46 -10.27 1.91
C PHE A 18 22.40 -8.80 2.30
N GLY A 19 22.33 -7.91 1.29
CA GLY A 19 21.97 -6.52 1.55
C GLY A 19 20.72 -6.54 2.42
N GLN A 20 20.79 -5.94 3.62
CA GLN A 20 19.65 -5.85 4.50
C GLN A 20 18.52 -5.21 3.70
N ALA A 21 17.53 -6.02 3.35
CA ALA A 21 16.39 -5.57 2.60
C ALA A 21 15.75 -4.44 3.41
N LYS A 22 15.62 -3.25 2.80
CA LYS A 22 15.15 -2.05 3.48
C LYS A 22 13.77 -2.35 4.06
N LYS A 23 13.65 -2.34 5.39
CA LYS A 23 12.37 -2.57 6.07
C LYS A 23 11.34 -1.56 5.56
N PRO A 24 10.10 -2.01 5.28
CA PRO A 24 9.06 -1.15 4.75
C PRO A 24 8.64 -0.07 5.76
N THR A 25 8.12 1.02 5.22
CA THR A 25 7.63 2.14 6.04
C THR A 25 6.29 1.78 6.69
N ILE A 26 6.14 2.15 7.96
CA ILE A 26 4.94 1.87 8.74
C ILE A 26 4.29 3.17 9.18
N MET A 27 2.97 3.23 9.17
CA MET A 27 2.19 4.32 9.75
C MET A 27 1.18 3.75 10.73
N VAL A 28 1.05 4.33 11.92
CA VAL A 28 0.03 3.95 12.89
C VAL A 28 -1.15 4.89 12.77
N MET A 29 -2.37 4.33 12.63
CA MET A 29 -3.60 5.08 12.43
C MET A 29 -4.72 4.55 13.34
N PRO A 30 -5.65 5.41 13.78
CA PRO A 30 -6.88 4.93 14.39
C PRO A 30 -7.70 4.14 13.36
N SER A 31 -8.42 3.12 13.80
CA SER A 31 -9.36 2.43 12.94
C SER A 31 -10.56 3.30 12.56
N ASP A 32 -11.15 3.03 11.38
CA ASP A 32 -12.41 3.62 10.98
C ASP A 32 -13.48 3.44 12.07
N GLN A 33 -13.53 2.25 12.68
CA GLN A 33 -14.46 1.93 13.77
C GLN A 33 -14.21 2.79 15.01
N TYR A 34 -12.95 3.01 15.39
CA TYR A 34 -12.56 3.86 16.51
C TYR A 34 -13.09 5.29 16.30
N CYS A 35 -12.89 5.84 15.09
CA CYS A 35 -13.33 7.17 14.72
C CYS A 35 -14.86 7.28 14.71
N LEU A 36 -15.54 6.37 14.01
CA LEU A 36 -16.98 6.41 13.82
C LEU A 36 -17.75 6.20 15.13
N SER A 37 -17.30 5.27 15.98
CA SER A 37 -17.94 4.99 17.27
C SER A 37 -17.86 6.16 18.26
N ARG A 38 -16.84 7.02 18.13
CA ARG A 38 -16.63 8.22 18.98
C ARG A 38 -17.13 9.51 18.34
N GLY A 39 -17.81 9.43 17.19
CA GLY A 39 -18.40 10.57 16.51
C GLY A 39 -17.43 11.40 15.68
N PHE A 40 -16.19 10.94 15.48
CA PHE A 40 -15.23 11.56 14.57
C PHE A 40 -15.56 11.16 13.13
N LYS A 41 -16.54 11.86 12.53
CA LYS A 41 -17.08 11.54 11.22
C LYS A 41 -17.27 12.78 10.34
N LEU A 42 -16.99 12.61 9.05
CA LEU A 42 -17.32 13.55 7.99
C LEU A 42 -18.54 13.02 7.23
N THR A 43 -19.52 13.90 6.97
CA THR A 43 -20.71 13.55 6.21
C THR A 43 -20.73 14.29 4.89
N PHE A 44 -20.87 13.56 3.79
CA PHE A 44 -20.95 14.09 2.44
C PHE A 44 -22.29 13.73 1.82
N THR A 45 -22.91 14.67 1.11
CA THR A 45 -24.09 14.37 0.30
C THR A 45 -23.64 14.23 -1.14
N ASN A 46 -23.74 13.01 -1.69
CA ASN A 46 -23.40 12.74 -3.08
C ASN A 46 -24.63 12.14 -3.77
N GLN A 47 -25.19 12.85 -4.75
CA GLN A 47 -26.36 12.42 -5.53
C GLN A 47 -27.56 11.94 -4.66
N GLY A 48 -27.84 12.64 -3.56
CA GLY A 48 -28.95 12.31 -2.65
C GLY A 48 -28.65 11.22 -1.61
N MET A 49 -27.47 10.60 -1.65
CA MET A 49 -27.00 9.63 -0.65
C MET A 49 -26.04 10.30 0.34
N THR A 50 -26.32 10.18 1.63
CA THR A 50 -25.39 10.61 2.68
C THR A 50 -24.32 9.54 2.89
N GLN A 51 -23.08 9.87 2.54
CA GLN A 51 -21.91 9.04 2.83
C GLN A 51 -21.22 9.53 4.10
N THR A 52 -20.85 8.61 4.99
CA THR A 52 -20.13 8.90 6.23
C THR A 52 -18.73 8.32 6.15
N LEU A 53 -17.71 9.15 6.39
CA LEU A 53 -16.30 8.76 6.41
C LEU A 53 -15.67 9.09 7.78
N PRO A 54 -14.67 8.33 8.25
CA PRO A 54 -13.96 8.65 9.49
C PRO A 54 -13.15 9.96 9.36
N ASP A 55 -13.19 10.80 10.40
CA ASP A 55 -12.34 11.99 10.51
C ASP A 55 -11.13 11.71 11.41
N TYR A 56 -10.05 11.20 10.81
CA TYR A 56 -8.81 10.93 11.54
C TYR A 56 -8.18 12.20 12.15
N ARG A 57 -8.41 13.36 11.53
CA ARG A 57 -7.85 14.63 12.01
C ARG A 57 -8.53 15.03 13.31
N ALA A 58 -9.87 15.02 13.29
CA ALA A 58 -10.65 15.34 14.47
C ALA A 58 -10.31 14.38 15.61
N ALA A 59 -10.13 13.09 15.32
CA ALA A 59 -9.73 12.09 16.30
C ALA A 59 -8.36 12.43 16.94
N MET A 60 -7.33 12.69 16.13
CA MET A 60 -5.99 13.04 16.62
C MET A 60 -5.94 14.36 17.41
N GLN A 61 -6.77 15.34 17.03
CA GLN A 61 -6.83 16.65 17.70
C GLN A 61 -7.64 16.62 18.99
N SER A 62 -8.67 15.77 19.07
CA SER A 62 -9.66 15.82 20.16
C SER A 62 -9.45 14.76 21.22
N ASP A 63 -8.75 13.66 20.93
CA ASP A 63 -8.47 12.58 21.90
C ASP A 63 -6.97 12.52 22.25
N PRO A 64 -6.57 13.08 23.41
CA PRO A 64 -5.18 13.03 23.87
C PRO A 64 -4.67 11.60 24.12
N ASN A 65 -5.56 10.68 24.53
CA ASN A 65 -5.18 9.30 24.80
C ASN A 65 -4.88 8.58 23.48
N LEU A 66 -5.71 8.79 22.45
CA LEU A 66 -5.46 8.26 21.10
C LEU A 66 -4.10 8.69 20.57
N ARG A 67 -3.81 9.99 20.63
CA ARG A 67 -2.54 10.54 20.12
C ARG A 67 -1.36 9.90 20.84
N LEU A 68 -1.45 9.78 22.16
CA LEU A 68 -0.39 9.22 22.98
C LEU A 68 -0.17 7.71 22.74
N VAL A 69 -1.26 6.96 22.61
CA VAL A 69 -1.27 5.55 22.20
C VAL A 69 -0.60 5.36 20.83
N ILE A 70 -0.97 6.19 19.83
CA ILE A 70 -0.36 6.16 18.49
C ILE A 70 1.13 6.46 18.54
N THR A 71 1.55 7.50 19.29
CA THR A 71 2.98 7.82 19.46
C THR A 71 3.74 6.65 20.09
N LYS A 72 3.17 6.02 21.13
CA LYS A 72 3.81 4.88 21.81
C LYS A 72 3.92 3.66 20.91
N MET A 73 2.87 3.34 20.15
CA MET A 73 2.94 2.30 19.13
C MET A 73 4.02 2.58 18.09
N GLY A 74 4.09 3.83 17.61
CA GLY A 74 5.12 4.26 16.67
C GLY A 74 6.54 4.05 17.22
N GLN A 75 6.77 4.42 18.49
CA GLN A 75 8.04 4.17 19.18
C GLN A 75 8.37 2.68 19.27
N MET A 76 7.42 1.84 19.70
CA MET A 76 7.62 0.39 19.79
C MET A 76 8.01 -0.26 18.46
N MET A 77 7.49 0.26 17.33
CA MET A 77 7.84 -0.19 15.99
C MET A 77 9.20 0.36 15.54
N ALA A 78 9.49 1.63 15.83
CA ALA A 78 10.78 2.25 15.52
C ALA A 78 11.94 1.56 16.25
N ASP A 79 11.77 1.18 17.52
CA ASP A 79 12.76 0.43 18.31
C ASP A 79 13.08 -0.94 17.69
N ARG A 80 12.15 -1.50 16.91
CA ARG A 80 12.30 -2.76 16.16
C ARG A 80 12.86 -2.54 14.75
N GLY A 81 13.27 -1.32 14.44
CA GLY A 81 13.93 -0.92 13.20
C GLY A 81 13.00 -0.61 12.03
N PHE A 82 11.70 -0.41 12.27
CA PHE A 82 10.77 0.02 11.22
C PHE A 82 10.82 1.54 11.03
N PRO A 83 11.04 2.03 9.80
CA PRO A 83 10.89 3.45 9.49
C PRO A 83 9.44 3.90 9.70
N LEU A 84 9.22 4.83 10.64
CA LEU A 84 7.90 5.36 10.97
C LEU A 84 7.56 6.58 10.09
N LYS A 85 6.34 6.59 9.54
CA LYS A 85 5.69 7.79 9.02
C LYS A 85 4.67 8.27 10.04
N ASP A 86 4.88 9.48 10.55
CA ASP A 86 3.98 10.09 11.52
C ASP A 86 2.68 10.55 10.85
N LEU A 87 1.54 10.11 11.40
CA LEU A 87 0.23 10.42 10.83
C LEU A 87 -0.06 11.92 10.84
N GLU A 88 0.21 12.63 11.95
CA GLU A 88 -0.09 14.07 12.03
C GLU A 88 0.77 14.87 11.04
N ALA A 89 2.06 14.54 10.93
CA ALA A 89 2.98 15.18 10.00
C ALA A 89 2.55 14.96 8.55
N GLU A 90 2.20 13.73 8.17
CA GLU A 90 1.70 13.43 6.82
C GLU A 90 0.39 14.15 6.54
N MET A 91 -0.55 14.19 7.50
CA MET A 91 -1.79 14.94 7.37
C MET A 91 -1.57 16.45 7.19
N ARG A 92 -0.62 17.04 7.93
CA ARG A 92 -0.23 18.45 7.76
C ARG A 92 0.39 18.70 6.39
N ASN A 93 1.30 17.83 5.95
CA ASN A 93 1.93 17.93 4.63
C ASN A 93 0.88 17.86 3.52
N MET A 94 -0.12 16.97 3.64
CA MET A 94 -1.23 16.87 2.69
C MET A 94 -2.06 18.15 2.64
N MET A 95 -2.36 18.76 3.79
CA MET A 95 -3.12 20.02 3.83
C MET A 95 -2.32 21.18 3.23
N GLN A 96 -1.02 21.24 3.54
CA GLN A 96 -0.15 22.25 2.94
C GLN A 96 -0.05 22.05 1.43
N GLU A 97 0.15 20.82 0.95
CA GLU A 97 0.17 20.50 -0.48
C GLU A 97 -1.16 20.86 -1.16
N SER A 98 -2.30 20.58 -0.53
CA SER A 98 -3.62 20.94 -1.05
C SER A 98 -3.87 22.46 -1.05
N ALA A 99 -3.43 23.17 -0.01
CA ALA A 99 -3.53 24.62 0.06
C ALA A 99 -2.62 25.30 -0.97
N GLU A 100 -1.38 24.83 -1.10
CA GLU A 100 -0.43 25.28 -2.13
C GLU A 100 -0.99 24.99 -3.52
N SER A 101 -1.48 23.78 -3.78
CA SER A 101 -2.12 23.40 -5.05
C SER A 101 -3.28 24.32 -5.42
N SER A 102 -4.14 24.66 -4.46
CA SER A 102 -5.27 25.59 -4.66
C SER A 102 -4.83 27.03 -4.89
N MET A 103 -3.59 27.39 -4.52
CA MET A 103 -3.01 28.72 -4.70
C MET A 103 -2.10 28.83 -5.93
N LEU A 104 -1.74 27.70 -6.54
CA LEU A 104 -0.84 27.65 -7.69
C LEU A 104 -1.62 27.88 -9.00
N THR A 105 -1.56 29.12 -9.49
CA THR A 105 -1.95 29.47 -10.86
C THR A 105 -0.72 29.49 -11.77
N SER A 106 -0.81 28.90 -12.95
CA SER A 106 0.25 28.94 -13.97
C SER A 106 0.64 30.38 -14.32
N SER A 107 1.92 30.72 -14.14
CA SER A 107 2.46 32.04 -14.47
C SER A 107 2.50 32.33 -15.98
N SER A 108 2.35 31.31 -16.83
CA SER A 108 2.40 31.45 -18.30
C SER A 108 1.03 31.38 -18.99
N SER A 109 0.03 30.74 -18.37
CA SER A 109 -1.29 30.52 -18.98
C SER A 109 -2.47 30.97 -18.12
N GLY A 110 -2.24 31.38 -16.86
CA GLY A 110 -3.30 31.70 -15.89
C GLY A 110 -4.17 30.49 -15.51
N SER A 111 -3.82 29.29 -15.98
CA SER A 111 -4.57 28.07 -15.71
C SER A 111 -4.32 27.61 -14.28
N GLU A 112 -5.39 27.30 -13.55
CA GLU A 112 -5.32 26.64 -12.25
C GLU A 112 -4.70 25.24 -12.40
N MET A 113 -3.98 24.79 -11.38
CA MET A 113 -3.53 23.41 -11.33
C MET A 113 -4.77 22.51 -11.20
N ALA A 114 -5.04 21.73 -12.26
CA ALA A 114 -6.17 20.80 -12.27
C ALA A 114 -5.86 19.62 -11.33
N GLU A 115 -6.24 19.73 -10.06
CA GLU A 115 -6.25 18.62 -9.12
C GLU A 115 -7.67 18.04 -9.09
N SER A 116 -7.83 16.76 -9.44
CA SER A 116 -9.13 16.12 -9.29
C SER A 116 -9.44 15.98 -7.78
N PRO A 117 -10.68 16.19 -7.33
CA PRO A 117 -11.10 15.85 -5.96
C PRO A 117 -10.77 14.40 -5.56
N ILE A 118 -10.64 13.52 -6.55
CA ILE A 118 -10.22 12.13 -6.38
C ILE A 118 -8.70 12.01 -6.08
N ASP A 119 -7.86 12.89 -6.60
CA ASP A 119 -6.42 12.88 -6.36
C ASP A 119 -6.09 13.33 -4.92
N VAL A 120 -6.88 14.27 -4.39
CA VAL A 120 -6.83 14.70 -2.97
C VAL A 120 -7.12 13.53 -2.02
N LEU A 121 -8.15 12.72 -2.30
CA LEU A 121 -8.55 11.57 -1.49
C LEU A 121 -7.49 10.44 -1.49
N LYS A 122 -6.71 10.29 -2.56
CA LYS A 122 -5.71 9.22 -2.71
C LYS A 122 -4.40 9.46 -1.96
N ARG A 123 -4.17 10.67 -1.46
CA ARG A 123 -2.90 11.07 -0.80
C ARG A 123 -2.74 10.47 0.61
N VAL A 124 -3.81 9.89 1.17
CA VAL A 124 -3.97 9.64 2.62
C VAL A 124 -3.06 8.56 3.23
N ALA A 125 -2.38 7.70 2.46
CA ALA A 125 -1.43 6.75 3.06
C ALA A 125 -0.29 6.37 2.12
N LYS A 126 0.87 7.04 2.26
CA LYS A 126 2.12 6.70 1.55
C LYS A 126 3.02 5.75 2.35
N ALA A 127 2.52 5.08 3.38
CA ALA A 127 3.26 4.02 4.06
C ALA A 127 3.08 2.70 3.32
N ASP A 128 4.05 1.80 3.44
CA ASP A 128 3.93 0.45 2.88
C ASP A 128 2.94 -0.39 3.70
N ILE A 129 2.98 -0.26 5.03
CA ILE A 129 2.06 -0.92 5.96
C ILE A 129 1.33 0.13 6.82
N ILE A 130 0.02 -0.04 6.97
CA ILE A 130 -0.82 0.71 7.90
C ILE A 130 -1.07 -0.17 9.12
N LEU A 131 -0.71 0.31 10.31
CA LEU A 131 -1.12 -0.27 11.59
C LEU A 131 -2.44 0.37 12.00
N ASP A 132 -3.50 -0.35 11.72
CA ASP A 132 -4.88 -0.01 12.03
C ASP A 132 -5.18 -0.43 13.47
N LEU A 133 -5.35 0.57 14.35
CA LEU A 133 -5.52 0.40 15.79
C LEU A 133 -6.91 0.79 16.26
N ASP A 134 -7.60 -0.16 16.89
CA ASP A 134 -8.78 0.07 17.70
C ASP A 134 -8.48 -0.25 19.17
N PHE A 135 -8.96 0.58 20.08
CA PHE A 135 -8.86 0.32 21.51
C PHE A 135 -10.00 0.94 22.30
N ASP A 136 -10.24 0.37 23.47
CA ASP A 136 -11.18 0.90 24.44
C ASP A 136 -10.67 0.69 25.87
N LEU A 137 -10.96 1.67 26.74
CA LEU A 137 -10.60 1.63 28.15
C LEU A 137 -11.82 1.14 28.93
N LYS A 138 -11.71 -0.08 29.47
CA LYS A 138 -12.75 -0.72 30.27
C LYS A 138 -12.41 -0.61 31.75
N ALA A 139 -13.45 -0.65 32.57
CA ALA A 139 -13.34 -0.69 34.03
C ALA A 139 -13.79 -2.05 34.56
N GLN A 140 -13.06 -2.57 35.54
CA GLN A 140 -13.40 -3.75 36.32
C GLN A 140 -13.28 -3.38 37.81
N GLY A 141 -14.39 -2.96 38.41
CA GLY A 141 -14.38 -2.41 39.77
C GLY A 141 -13.51 -1.13 39.85
N PRO A 142 -12.58 -1.02 40.82
CA PRO A 142 -11.66 0.11 40.91
C PRO A 142 -10.53 0.06 39.86
N SER A 143 -10.36 -1.07 39.16
CA SER A 143 -9.30 -1.26 38.17
C SER A 143 -9.75 -0.86 36.77
N LYS A 144 -8.82 -0.39 35.96
CA LYS A 144 -8.99 -0.14 34.52
C LYS A 144 -8.11 -1.09 33.72
N TYR A 145 -8.57 -1.46 32.53
CA TYR A 145 -7.80 -2.24 31.58
C TYR A 145 -8.12 -1.78 30.17
N MET A 146 -7.20 -2.02 29.23
CA MET A 146 -7.40 -1.68 27.84
C MET A 146 -7.75 -2.94 27.05
N VAL A 147 -8.77 -2.87 26.21
CA VAL A 147 -9.03 -3.87 25.16
C VAL A 147 -8.57 -3.25 23.85
N PHE A 148 -7.89 -4.02 23.01
CA PHE A 148 -7.39 -3.54 21.73
C PHE A 148 -7.51 -4.57 20.61
N ASN A 149 -7.51 -4.04 19.39
CA ASN A 149 -7.39 -4.78 18.15
C ASN A 149 -6.41 -4.02 17.25
N LEU A 150 -5.31 -4.66 16.90
CA LEU A 150 -4.25 -4.10 16.05
C LEU A 150 -4.15 -4.94 14.79
N ARG A 151 -4.28 -4.30 13.62
CA ARG A 151 -4.13 -4.95 12.31
C ARG A 151 -3.01 -4.29 11.53
N GLY A 152 -2.10 -5.08 10.98
CA GLY A 152 -1.18 -4.62 9.96
C GLY A 152 -1.82 -4.85 8.60
N LEU A 153 -2.08 -3.78 7.85
CA LEU A 153 -2.65 -3.81 6.52
C LEU A 153 -1.58 -3.42 5.50
N ASP A 154 -1.42 -4.21 4.45
CA ASP A 154 -0.61 -3.80 3.30
C ASP A 154 -1.34 -2.72 2.49
N ALA A 155 -0.70 -1.56 2.32
CA ALA A 155 -1.29 -0.41 1.63
C ALA A 155 -1.52 -0.67 0.12
N TYR A 156 -0.89 -1.69 -0.45
CA TYR A 156 -1.00 -2.01 -1.87
C TYR A 156 -2.23 -2.89 -2.13
N THR A 157 -2.43 -3.92 -1.31
CA THR A 157 -3.52 -4.89 -1.52
C THR A 157 -4.73 -4.69 -0.61
N ALA A 158 -4.59 -3.87 0.44
CA ALA A 158 -5.51 -3.76 1.57
C ALA A 158 -5.69 -5.08 2.35
N LYS A 159 -4.81 -6.08 2.13
CA LYS A 159 -4.85 -7.35 2.87
C LYS A 159 -4.29 -7.15 4.27
N GLN A 160 -4.89 -7.85 5.22
CA GLN A 160 -4.33 -7.97 6.56
C GLN A 160 -3.14 -8.94 6.53
N VAL A 161 -1.96 -8.42 6.88
CA VAL A 161 -0.69 -9.15 6.89
C VAL A 161 -0.31 -9.63 8.29
N SER A 162 -0.79 -8.93 9.32
CA SER A 162 -0.65 -9.31 10.71
C SER A 162 -1.85 -8.81 11.50
N GLY A 163 -2.17 -9.46 12.60
CA GLY A 163 -3.29 -9.05 13.44
C GLY A 163 -3.19 -9.62 14.82
N VAL A 164 -3.55 -8.82 15.81
CA VAL A 164 -3.67 -9.27 17.19
C VAL A 164 -4.74 -8.47 17.92
N ALA A 165 -5.51 -9.17 18.73
CA ALA A 165 -6.51 -8.56 19.60
C ALA A 165 -6.39 -9.16 20.98
N GLY A 166 -6.65 -8.36 22.01
CA GLY A 166 -6.48 -8.79 23.38
C GLY A 166 -6.92 -7.75 24.39
N ALA A 167 -6.72 -8.09 25.67
CA ALA A 167 -6.96 -7.22 26.79
C ALA A 167 -5.71 -7.16 27.67
N GLY A 168 -5.37 -5.96 28.12
CA GLY A 168 -4.33 -5.73 29.12
C GLY A 168 -4.75 -6.23 30.49
N ARG A 169 -3.79 -6.26 31.41
CA ARG A 169 -4.04 -6.61 32.82
C ARG A 169 -4.78 -5.45 33.49
N PRO A 170 -5.81 -5.71 34.32
CA PRO A 170 -6.44 -4.67 35.12
C PRO A 170 -5.47 -4.03 36.11
N SER A 171 -5.43 -2.71 36.15
CA SER A 171 -4.63 -1.92 37.07
C SER A 171 -5.44 -0.76 37.67
N THR A 172 -5.25 -0.49 38.96
CA THR A 172 -5.93 0.61 39.67
C THR A 172 -5.22 1.95 39.49
N SER A 173 -3.98 1.95 39.03
CA SER A 173 -3.10 3.14 39.05
C SER A 173 -2.37 3.39 37.73
N ALA A 174 -2.55 2.53 36.72
CA ALA A 174 -1.89 2.68 35.43
C ALA A 174 -2.57 3.77 34.59
N THR A 175 -1.75 4.56 33.91
CA THR A 175 -2.21 5.47 32.86
C THR A 175 -2.60 4.67 31.60
N PRO A 176 -3.40 5.24 30.69
CA PRO A 176 -3.75 4.58 29.42
C PRO A 176 -2.54 4.05 28.64
N GLU A 177 -1.41 4.75 28.72
CA GLU A 177 -0.16 4.35 28.06
C GLU A 177 0.45 3.08 28.64
N ILE A 178 0.49 2.97 29.98
CA ILE A 178 1.04 1.79 30.66
C ILE A 178 0.13 0.60 30.39
N LEU A 179 -1.20 0.80 30.45
CA LEU A 179 -2.17 -0.22 30.08
C LEU A 179 -1.99 -0.66 28.62
N MET A 180 -1.65 0.26 27.73
CA MET A 180 -1.37 -0.03 26.34
C MET A 180 -0.09 -0.83 26.15
N GLU A 181 0.99 -0.36 26.74
CA GLU A 181 2.30 -1.00 26.66
C GLU A 181 2.22 -2.43 27.19
N GLU A 182 1.62 -2.65 28.36
CA GLU A 182 1.43 -3.99 28.93
C GLU A 182 0.57 -4.89 28.03
N ALA A 183 -0.54 -4.37 27.51
CA ALA A 183 -1.44 -5.14 26.67
C ALA A 183 -0.77 -5.53 25.34
N VAL A 184 -0.09 -4.58 24.69
CA VAL A 184 0.47 -4.76 23.36
C VAL A 184 1.79 -5.53 23.41
N LEU A 185 2.69 -5.27 24.37
CA LEU A 185 3.98 -5.95 24.46
C LEU A 185 3.84 -7.48 24.53
N SER A 186 2.83 -7.96 25.27
CA SER A 186 2.55 -9.40 25.38
C SER A 186 2.19 -10.09 24.05
N HIS A 187 1.81 -9.30 23.05
CA HIS A 187 1.30 -9.71 21.75
C HIS A 187 2.16 -9.24 20.57
N MET A 188 3.16 -8.39 20.85
CA MET A 188 3.96 -7.69 19.85
C MET A 188 4.91 -8.63 19.11
N ASP A 189 5.44 -9.66 19.76
CA ASP A 189 6.37 -10.60 19.12
C ASP A 189 5.66 -11.41 18.03
N SER A 190 4.47 -11.93 18.31
CA SER A 190 3.63 -12.61 17.31
C SER A 190 3.22 -11.67 16.17
N PHE A 191 2.92 -10.42 16.50
CA PHE A 191 2.54 -9.42 15.51
C PHE A 191 3.68 -9.11 14.54
N ASN A 192 4.90 -8.90 15.06
CA ASN A 192 6.09 -8.64 14.26
C ASN A 192 6.51 -9.86 13.43
N ALA A 193 6.38 -11.07 13.98
CA ALA A 193 6.63 -12.28 13.20
C ALA A 193 5.69 -12.37 11.98
N GLY A 194 4.43 -11.93 12.11
CA GLY A 194 3.50 -11.78 10.99
C GLY A 194 3.99 -10.79 9.92
N LEU A 195 4.42 -9.60 10.36
CA LEU A 195 4.97 -8.57 9.47
C LEU A 195 6.22 -9.06 8.73
N MET A 196 7.17 -9.66 9.44
CA MET A 196 8.42 -10.16 8.86
C MET A 196 8.16 -11.25 7.81
N ARG A 197 7.27 -12.21 8.09
CA ARG A 197 6.87 -13.23 7.10
C ARG A 197 6.31 -12.62 5.82
N HIS A 198 5.50 -11.57 5.94
CA HIS A 198 4.97 -10.87 4.78
C HIS A 198 6.07 -10.14 3.99
N PHE A 199 7.05 -9.55 4.66
CA PHE A 199 8.16 -8.87 3.98
C PHE A 199 9.09 -9.84 3.28
N ASP A 200 9.40 -10.97 3.91
CA ASP A 200 10.22 -12.01 3.30
C ASP A 200 9.54 -12.53 2.02
N ASP A 201 8.22 -12.77 2.05
CA ASP A 201 7.44 -13.11 0.85
C ASP A 201 7.48 -11.99 -0.21
N LEU A 202 7.35 -10.72 0.20
CA LEU A 202 7.40 -9.59 -0.72
C LEU A 202 8.76 -9.46 -1.42
N PHE A 203 9.86 -9.71 -0.70
CA PHE A 203 11.21 -9.66 -1.28
C PHE A 203 11.50 -10.88 -2.17
N GLU A 204 11.06 -12.08 -1.77
CA GLU A 204 11.33 -13.31 -2.52
C GLU A 204 10.41 -13.47 -3.73
N ASN A 205 9.12 -13.16 -3.56
CA ASN A 205 8.07 -13.42 -4.54
C ASN A 205 7.54 -12.15 -5.21
N GLY A 206 8.09 -10.98 -4.88
CA GLY A 206 7.65 -9.70 -5.43
C GLY A 206 6.47 -9.11 -4.69
N ARG A 207 6.23 -7.81 -4.94
CA ARG A 207 5.11 -7.07 -4.37
C ARG A 207 3.83 -7.43 -5.13
N GLU A 208 2.75 -7.60 -4.39
CA GLU A 208 1.44 -7.89 -4.96
C GLU A 208 0.71 -6.60 -5.35
N VAL A 209 0.15 -6.56 -6.56
CA VAL A 209 -0.65 -5.44 -7.08
C VAL A 209 -1.89 -5.93 -7.81
N LYS A 210 -2.78 -4.99 -8.13
CA LYS A 210 -3.97 -5.18 -8.98
C LYS A 210 -3.82 -4.34 -10.24
N VAL A 211 -4.15 -4.94 -11.38
CA VAL A 211 -4.17 -4.23 -12.66
C VAL A 211 -5.52 -4.45 -13.33
N LEU A 212 -6.17 -3.36 -13.74
CA LEU A 212 -7.41 -3.41 -14.49
C LEU A 212 -7.14 -2.87 -15.89
N VAL A 213 -7.36 -3.70 -16.91
CA VAL A 213 -7.38 -3.24 -18.29
C VAL A 213 -8.82 -2.97 -18.68
N LYS A 214 -9.08 -1.82 -19.28
CA LYS A 214 -10.41 -1.42 -19.77
C LYS A 214 -10.31 -0.88 -21.18
N VAL A 215 -11.40 -0.94 -21.92
CA VAL A 215 -11.51 -0.36 -23.26
C VAL A 215 -12.43 0.86 -23.24
N PHE A 216 -12.08 1.90 -24.00
CA PHE A 216 -13.01 2.99 -24.31
C PHE A 216 -14.05 2.55 -25.34
N ASN A 217 -15.33 2.80 -25.08
CA ASN A 217 -16.43 2.39 -25.96
C ASN A 217 -16.33 2.92 -27.40
N ASN A 218 -15.65 4.05 -27.61
CA ASN A 218 -15.49 4.70 -28.91
C ASN A 218 -14.20 4.30 -29.64
N TRP A 219 -13.40 3.38 -29.11
CA TRP A 219 -12.13 3.00 -29.74
C TRP A 219 -12.34 2.27 -31.07
N GLY A 220 -13.40 1.47 -31.19
CA GLY A 220 -13.69 0.67 -32.39
C GLY A 220 -13.03 -0.71 -32.40
N GLU A 221 -12.10 -0.96 -31.48
CA GLU A 221 -11.52 -2.27 -31.16
C GLU A 221 -11.80 -2.61 -29.69
N ASN A 222 -11.59 -3.88 -29.33
CA ASN A 222 -11.84 -4.42 -28.00
C ASN A 222 -10.78 -5.48 -27.63
N LEU A 223 -10.93 -6.15 -26.49
CA LEU A 223 -9.96 -7.14 -26.01
C LEU A 223 -9.99 -8.48 -26.79
N GLU A 224 -11.04 -8.73 -27.58
CA GLU A 224 -11.15 -9.88 -28.47
C GLU A 224 -10.63 -9.56 -29.88
N SER A 225 -10.23 -8.31 -30.14
CA SER A 225 -9.67 -7.91 -31.42
C SER A 225 -8.31 -8.57 -31.64
N GLU A 226 -8.07 -9.02 -32.87
CA GLU A 226 -6.90 -9.78 -33.26
C GLU A 226 -5.76 -8.88 -33.76
N PHE A 227 -4.53 -9.19 -33.32
CA PHE A 227 -3.32 -8.49 -33.72
C PHE A 227 -2.23 -9.48 -34.12
N GLU A 228 -1.35 -9.09 -35.04
CA GLU A 228 -0.17 -9.88 -35.36
C GLU A 228 0.85 -9.83 -34.21
N SER A 229 1.15 -10.98 -33.61
CA SER A 229 2.13 -11.16 -32.54
C SER A 229 3.07 -12.32 -32.86
N ALA A 230 4.37 -12.04 -32.93
CA ALA A 230 5.42 -13.04 -33.17
C ALA A 230 5.22 -13.93 -34.43
N GLY A 231 4.50 -13.42 -35.45
CA GLY A 231 4.23 -14.15 -36.69
C GLY A 231 2.92 -14.94 -36.70
N GLU A 232 2.11 -14.84 -35.64
CA GLU A 232 0.78 -15.42 -35.54
C GLU A 232 -0.25 -14.33 -35.23
N THR A 233 -1.50 -14.55 -35.62
CA THR A 233 -2.62 -13.68 -35.26
C THR A 233 -3.17 -14.13 -33.91
N LYS A 234 -3.21 -13.22 -32.93
CA LYS A 234 -3.64 -13.51 -31.56
C LYS A 234 -4.56 -12.42 -31.03
N GLU A 235 -5.56 -12.78 -30.24
CA GLU A 235 -6.42 -11.78 -29.58
C GLU A 235 -5.61 -10.94 -28.58
N LEU A 236 -6.01 -9.67 -28.44
CA LEU A 236 -5.38 -8.72 -27.52
C LEU A 236 -5.40 -9.20 -26.06
N SER A 237 -6.48 -9.86 -25.65
CA SER A 237 -6.63 -10.48 -24.32
C SER A 237 -5.45 -11.42 -24.01
N PHE A 238 -5.13 -12.35 -24.92
CA PHE A 238 -4.03 -13.28 -24.76
C PHE A 238 -2.66 -12.62 -24.93
N ILE A 239 -2.53 -11.58 -25.76
CA ILE A 239 -1.29 -10.80 -25.86
C ILE A 239 -0.96 -10.13 -24.52
N ILE A 240 -1.97 -9.56 -23.86
CA ILE A 240 -1.80 -8.96 -22.54
C ILE A 240 -1.46 -10.04 -21.52
N GLU A 241 -2.14 -11.19 -21.54
CA GLU A 241 -1.86 -12.30 -20.62
C GLU A 241 -0.43 -12.85 -20.74
N ASP A 242 0.06 -13.07 -21.96
CA ASP A 242 1.46 -13.46 -22.22
C ASP A 242 2.43 -12.44 -21.64
N TRP A 243 2.13 -11.14 -21.81
CA TRP A 243 2.96 -10.09 -21.25
C TRP A 243 3.02 -10.19 -19.72
N PHE A 244 1.91 -10.48 -19.03
CA PHE A 244 1.93 -10.72 -17.59
C PHE A 244 2.74 -11.96 -17.22
N ALA A 245 2.64 -13.05 -17.98
CA ALA A 245 3.43 -14.26 -17.75
C ALA A 245 4.93 -13.99 -17.83
N ASP A 246 5.37 -13.18 -18.79
CA ASP A 246 6.79 -12.84 -19.00
C ASP A 246 7.33 -11.82 -17.98
N ASN A 247 6.49 -10.91 -17.50
CA ASN A 247 6.93 -9.77 -16.70
C ASN A 247 6.65 -9.91 -15.19
N CYS A 248 5.80 -10.85 -14.78
CA CYS A 248 5.56 -11.14 -13.37
C CYS A 248 6.67 -12.02 -12.77
N VAL A 249 6.95 -11.81 -11.48
CA VAL A 249 7.89 -12.65 -10.72
C VAL A 249 7.38 -14.08 -10.71
N LYS A 250 8.19 -15.00 -11.28
CA LYS A 250 7.84 -16.42 -11.45
C LYS A 250 6.53 -16.62 -12.24
N GLY A 251 6.16 -15.68 -13.12
CA GLY A 251 4.90 -15.72 -13.89
C GLY A 251 3.63 -15.67 -13.04
N ARG A 252 3.70 -15.16 -11.80
CA ARG A 252 2.57 -15.19 -10.86
C ARG A 252 1.64 -14.00 -11.04
N PHE A 253 0.45 -14.28 -11.55
CA PHE A 253 -0.70 -13.39 -11.58
C PHE A 253 -1.98 -14.22 -11.56
N ASN A 254 -3.12 -13.58 -11.30
CA ASN A 254 -4.43 -14.21 -11.38
C ASN A 254 -5.37 -13.37 -12.24
N LEU A 255 -5.85 -13.91 -13.35
CA LEU A 255 -6.90 -13.29 -14.16
C LEU A 255 -8.26 -13.68 -13.58
N SER A 256 -8.85 -12.74 -12.82
CA SER A 256 -10.09 -12.99 -12.06
C SER A 256 -11.38 -12.81 -12.87
N ASP A 257 -11.33 -11.93 -13.87
CA ASP A 257 -12.46 -11.62 -14.76
C ASP A 257 -11.90 -11.13 -16.09
N ALA A 258 -12.48 -11.59 -17.19
CA ALA A 258 -12.10 -11.23 -18.56
C ALA A 258 -13.34 -11.22 -19.46
N THR A 259 -13.53 -10.11 -20.16
CA THR A 259 -14.58 -9.88 -21.15
C THR A 259 -13.99 -9.08 -22.30
N GLU A 260 -14.72 -8.91 -23.39
CA GLU A 260 -14.32 -8.00 -24.49
C GLU A 260 -13.96 -6.57 -24.04
N ASN A 261 -14.52 -6.07 -22.92
CA ASN A 261 -14.37 -4.66 -22.51
C ASN A 261 -13.48 -4.45 -21.27
N GLN A 262 -13.18 -5.51 -20.52
CA GLN A 262 -12.30 -5.42 -19.35
C GLN A 262 -11.57 -6.73 -19.04
N MET A 263 -10.36 -6.60 -18.48
CA MET A 263 -9.62 -7.70 -17.82
C MET A 263 -9.19 -7.26 -16.42
N ARG A 264 -9.46 -8.08 -15.42
CA ARG A 264 -9.09 -7.84 -14.02
C ARG A 264 -8.00 -8.81 -13.58
N PHE A 265 -6.79 -8.29 -13.45
CA PHE A 265 -5.65 -9.00 -12.90
C PHE A 265 -5.52 -8.68 -11.41
N GLU A 266 -5.54 -9.73 -10.60
CA GLU A 266 -5.30 -9.70 -9.16
C GLU A 266 -4.09 -10.55 -8.82
N GLN A 267 -3.59 -10.40 -7.59
CA GLN A 267 -2.43 -11.15 -7.11
C GLN A 267 -1.20 -11.06 -8.04
N VAL A 268 -1.07 -9.97 -8.80
CA VAL A 268 0.01 -9.76 -9.75
C VAL A 268 1.29 -9.52 -8.98
N ARG A 269 2.28 -10.39 -9.15
CA ARG A 269 3.57 -10.26 -8.46
C ARG A 269 4.57 -9.50 -9.32
N ILE A 270 4.83 -8.26 -8.95
CA ILE A 270 5.82 -7.41 -9.61
C ILE A 270 7.15 -7.41 -8.84
N PRO A 271 8.31 -7.33 -9.52
CA PRO A 271 9.58 -7.22 -8.84
C PRO A 271 9.62 -5.95 -7.99
N VAL A 272 10.28 -5.98 -6.83
CA VAL A 272 10.42 -4.78 -5.96
C VAL A 272 11.49 -3.84 -6.52
N MET A 273 12.55 -4.42 -7.07
CA MET A 273 13.66 -3.72 -7.70
C MET A 273 13.91 -4.35 -9.07
N LYS A 274 14.25 -3.52 -10.06
CA LYS A 274 14.64 -3.96 -11.41
C LYS A 274 15.97 -3.31 -11.77
N LEU A 275 16.88 -4.09 -12.34
CA LEU A 275 18.12 -3.55 -12.90
C LEU A 275 17.80 -2.89 -14.24
N GLN A 276 18.01 -1.59 -14.34
CA GLN A 276 17.84 -0.85 -15.59
C GLN A 276 19.13 -0.08 -15.88
N SER A 277 19.75 -0.38 -17.02
CA SER A 277 21.01 0.27 -17.45
C SER A 277 22.11 0.25 -16.38
N GLY A 278 22.25 -0.89 -15.68
CA GLY A 278 23.25 -1.07 -14.63
C GLY A 278 22.93 -0.39 -13.29
N ARG A 279 21.73 0.18 -13.11
CA ARG A 279 21.27 0.77 -11.85
C ARG A 279 20.03 0.05 -11.34
N GLU A 280 20.01 -0.26 -10.05
CA GLU A 280 18.78 -0.75 -9.40
C GLU A 280 17.76 0.38 -9.30
N ARG A 281 16.56 0.13 -9.81
CA ARG A 281 15.41 1.02 -9.69
C ARG A 281 14.28 0.31 -8.97
N ALA A 282 13.68 0.99 -8.01
CA ALA A 282 12.43 0.53 -7.41
C ALA A 282 11.34 0.48 -8.48
N VAL A 283 10.53 -0.58 -8.45
CA VAL A 283 9.38 -0.72 -9.35
C VAL A 283 8.13 -0.51 -8.51
N ASP A 284 7.35 0.49 -8.92
CA ASP A 284 5.99 0.70 -8.42
C ASP A 284 4.97 0.20 -9.45
N THR A 285 3.71 0.10 -9.01
CA THR A 285 2.58 -0.33 -9.85
C THR A 285 2.48 0.51 -11.13
N ARG A 286 2.76 1.82 -11.03
CA ARG A 286 2.75 2.74 -12.17
C ARG A 286 3.78 2.38 -13.21
N SER A 287 5.02 2.17 -12.79
CA SER A 287 6.14 1.87 -13.68
C SER A 287 5.92 0.53 -14.37
N PHE A 288 5.44 -0.47 -13.63
CA PHE A 288 5.08 -1.78 -14.17
C PHE A 288 4.01 -1.68 -15.25
N VAL A 289 2.87 -1.04 -14.97
CA VAL A 289 1.79 -0.87 -15.97
C VAL A 289 2.20 0.08 -17.09
N SER A 290 3.12 1.02 -16.85
CA SER A 290 3.68 1.84 -17.92
C SER A 290 4.56 1.03 -18.87
N ASP A 291 5.20 -0.05 -18.43
CA ASP A 291 5.94 -0.95 -19.31
C ASP A 291 4.96 -1.75 -20.20
N LEU A 292 3.81 -2.19 -19.67
CA LEU A 292 2.72 -2.77 -20.47
C LEU A 292 2.19 -1.76 -21.49
N ARG A 293 1.90 -0.52 -21.07
CA ARG A 293 1.49 0.54 -22.00
C ARG A 293 2.46 0.72 -23.15
N LYS A 294 3.77 0.81 -22.86
CA LYS A 294 4.80 0.96 -23.89
C LYS A 294 4.81 -0.23 -24.83
N HIS A 295 4.70 -1.45 -24.30
CA HIS A 295 4.62 -2.66 -25.12
C HIS A 295 3.44 -2.59 -26.10
N LEU A 296 2.26 -2.18 -25.61
CA LEU A 296 1.06 -2.05 -26.43
C LEU A 296 1.17 -0.96 -27.50
N THR A 297 1.74 0.20 -27.14
CA THR A 297 1.95 1.30 -28.07
C THR A 297 3.03 0.98 -29.11
N ASP A 298 4.17 0.45 -28.71
CA ASP A 298 5.32 0.25 -29.60
C ASP A 298 5.08 -0.90 -30.58
N LYS A 299 4.48 -2.01 -30.13
CA LYS A 299 4.27 -3.21 -30.96
C LYS A 299 2.95 -3.23 -31.70
N TYR A 300 1.88 -2.69 -31.11
CA TYR A 300 0.53 -2.81 -31.66
C TYR A 300 -0.12 -1.46 -31.95
N GLN A 301 0.59 -0.34 -31.77
CA GLN A 301 0.09 1.02 -32.00
C GLN A 301 -1.15 1.39 -31.15
N ILE A 302 -1.40 0.66 -30.07
CA ILE A 302 -2.53 0.88 -29.18
C ILE A 302 -2.20 2.03 -28.22
N GLN A 303 -2.95 3.12 -28.31
CA GLN A 303 -2.89 4.22 -27.35
C GLN A 303 -3.63 3.86 -26.07
N SER A 304 -3.11 4.30 -24.93
CA SER A 304 -3.78 4.05 -23.65
C SER A 304 -3.45 5.08 -22.58
N LYS A 305 -4.44 5.28 -21.72
CA LYS A 305 -4.39 6.14 -20.54
C LYS A 305 -4.12 5.31 -19.30
N LEU A 306 -3.11 5.71 -18.53
CA LEU A 306 -2.77 5.07 -17.26
C LEU A 306 -3.33 5.89 -16.11
N TYR A 307 -4.11 5.23 -15.25
CA TYR A 307 -4.71 5.83 -14.07
C TYR A 307 -4.35 5.01 -12.82
N LEU A 308 -3.91 5.68 -11.75
CA LEU A 308 -3.58 5.01 -10.49
C LEU A 308 -4.71 5.15 -9.48
N ARG A 309 -4.97 4.06 -8.75
CA ARG A 309 -5.88 4.01 -7.60
C ARG A 309 -5.11 3.56 -6.37
N GLY A 310 -4.64 4.52 -5.57
CA GLY A 310 -3.74 4.23 -4.45
C GLY A 310 -2.37 3.74 -4.94
N LEU A 311 -1.66 3.01 -4.07
CA LEU A 311 -0.31 2.52 -4.39
C LEU A 311 -0.31 1.19 -5.15
N GLY A 312 -1.27 0.30 -4.89
CA GLY A 312 -1.27 -1.06 -5.41
C GLY A 312 -2.29 -1.38 -6.49
N GLU A 313 -3.03 -0.39 -7.02
CA GLU A 313 -3.97 -0.61 -8.13
C GLU A 313 -3.72 0.39 -9.26
N ALA A 314 -3.62 -0.13 -10.50
CA ALA A 314 -3.46 0.68 -11.70
C ALA A 314 -4.45 0.23 -12.77
N TRP A 315 -5.04 1.21 -13.44
CA TRP A 315 -5.97 1.02 -14.55
C TRP A 315 -5.29 1.45 -15.84
N LEU A 316 -5.30 0.57 -16.82
CA LEU A 316 -4.86 0.84 -18.18
C LEU A 316 -6.09 0.88 -19.08
N ILE A 317 -6.44 2.06 -19.58
CA ILE A 317 -7.63 2.27 -20.39
C ILE A 317 -7.18 2.43 -21.85
N LEU A 318 -7.55 1.46 -22.70
CA LEU A 318 -7.16 1.37 -24.10
C LEU A 318 -8.08 2.19 -25.00
N GLY A 319 -7.50 2.79 -26.03
CA GLY A 319 -8.20 3.47 -27.11
C GLY A 319 -8.01 4.98 -27.19
N GLU A 320 -7.51 5.61 -26.12
CA GLU A 320 -7.21 7.06 -26.09
C GLU A 320 -6.02 7.36 -25.16
N LYS A 321 -5.48 8.58 -25.23
CA LYS A 321 -4.31 9.04 -24.46
C LYS A 321 -4.67 9.99 -23.31
#